data_AF-A0A2N1IEP7-F1
#
_entry.id   AF-A0A2N1IEP7-F1
#
_cell.length_a   1.000
_cell.length_b   1.000
_cell.length_c   1.000
_cell.angle_alpha   90.00
_cell.angle_beta   90.00
_cell.angle_gamma   90.00
#
_symmetry.space_group_name_H-M   'P 1'
#
loop_
_entity.id
_entity.type
_entity.pdbx_description
1 polymer ?
#
loop_
_entity_poly.entity_id
_entity_poly.type
_entity_poly.pdbx_seq_one_letter_code
_entity_poly.pdbx_strand_id
1 'polypeptide(L)'
;MSTKTPAHHLPVAHPPKRFWQKASSIIAKGSFGLAAIGVVVTIIYGGDVEADIKAALGATTFFCFAVGVVCQTMAGTSIPNLKPAPNNVDH
;
A
#
# COMPACT_ATOMS: atom_id res chain seq x y z
N MET A 1 17.72 41.82 11.31
CA MET A 1 16.68 40.96 10.72
C MET A 1 17.37 40.00 9.74
N SER A 2 17.44 38.71 10.06
CA SER A 2 18.08 37.70 9.19
C SER A 2 17.00 36.98 8.38
N THR A 3 16.96 37.27 7.08
CA THR A 3 16.12 36.62 6.07
C THR A 3 16.60 35.18 5.87
N LYS A 4 15.99 34.22 6.57
CA LYS A 4 16.16 32.79 6.26
C LYS A 4 15.30 32.44 5.05
N THR A 5 15.94 32.42 3.88
CA THR A 5 15.38 31.90 2.64
C THR A 5 14.97 30.43 2.84
N PRO A 6 13.74 30.01 2.49
CA PRO A 6 13.29 28.64 2.72
C PRO A 6 14.14 27.65 1.91
N ALA A 7 14.62 26.60 2.58
CA ALA A 7 15.57 25.62 2.06
C ALA A 7 14.93 24.63 1.05
N HIS A 8 14.30 25.14 0.00
CA HIS A 8 13.67 24.33 -1.06
C HIS A 8 14.67 23.64 -2.01
N HIS A 9 15.98 23.83 -1.83
CA HIS A 9 17.05 23.31 -2.69
C HIS A 9 17.80 22.10 -2.10
N LEU A 10 17.44 21.66 -0.88
CA LEU A 10 18.07 20.48 -0.28
C LEU A 10 17.37 19.21 -0.81
N PRO A 11 18.12 18.21 -1.32
CA PRO A 11 17.54 16.94 -1.74
C PRO A 11 16.85 16.31 -0.54
N VAL A 12 15.52 16.18 -0.61
CA VAL A 12 14.72 15.53 0.42
C VAL A 12 15.07 14.05 0.38
N ALA A 13 15.96 13.62 1.27
CA ALA A 13 16.32 12.23 1.43
C ALA A 13 15.12 11.47 2.01
N HIS A 14 14.35 10.80 1.16
CA HIS A 14 13.27 9.93 1.61
C HIS A 14 13.87 8.76 2.41
N PRO A 15 13.40 8.51 3.64
CA PRO A 15 13.89 7.40 4.43
C PRO A 15 13.68 6.08 3.68
N PRO A 16 14.63 5.13 3.75
CA PRO A 16 14.56 3.89 3.00
C PRO A 16 13.30 3.11 3.41
N LYS A 17 12.60 2.55 2.41
CA LYS A 17 11.38 1.76 2.67
C LYS A 17 11.68 0.61 3.61
N ARG A 18 10.99 0.58 4.75
CA ARG A 18 11.14 -0.47 5.77
C ARG A 18 10.61 -1.80 5.27
N PHE A 19 11.07 -2.90 5.86
CA PHE A 19 10.66 -4.27 5.52
C PHE A 19 9.13 -4.43 5.45
N TRP A 20 8.40 -3.89 6.43
CA TRP A 20 6.94 -3.92 6.46
C TRP A 20 6.28 -3.19 5.27
N GLN A 21 6.79 -2.03 4.84
CA GLN A 21 6.26 -1.34 3.66
C GLN A 21 6.52 -2.14 2.37
N LYS A 22 7.67 -2.83 2.27
CA LYS A 22 7.97 -3.71 1.14
C LYS A 22 7.03 -4.91 1.12
N ALA A 23 6.82 -5.56 2.26
CA ALA A 23 5.88 -6.68 2.40
C ALA A 23 4.46 -6.26 2.02
N SER A 24 3.95 -5.16 2.57
CA SER A 24 2.63 -4.61 2.21
C SER A 24 2.53 -4.29 0.71
N SER A 25 3.60 -3.78 0.08
CA SER A 25 3.58 -3.51 -1.37
C SER A 25 3.47 -4.78 -2.21
N ILE A 26 4.12 -5.87 -1.81
CA ILE A 26 4.03 -7.16 -2.51
C ILE A 26 2.62 -7.73 -2.36
N ILE A 27 2.09 -7.73 -1.14
CA ILE A 27 0.72 -8.21 -0.84
C ILE A 27 -0.31 -7.39 -1.64
N ALA A 28 -0.14 -6.07 -1.71
CA ALA A 28 -1.03 -5.20 -2.48
C ALA A 28 -1.09 -5.60 -3.95
N LYS A 29 0.07 -5.78 -4.60
CA LYS A 29 0.16 -6.20 -6.00
C LYS A 29 -0.47 -7.57 -6.24
N GLY A 30 -0.20 -8.54 -5.37
CA GLY A 30 -0.82 -9.86 -5.44
C GLY A 30 -2.34 -9.80 -5.33
N SER A 31 -2.85 -8.99 -4.38
CA SER A 31 -4.29 -8.83 -4.13
C SER A 31 -5.00 -8.18 -5.33
N PHE A 32 -4.41 -7.15 -5.94
CA PHE A 32 -4.96 -6.57 -7.17
C PHE A 32 -4.93 -7.53 -8.36
N GLY A 33 -3.88 -8.34 -8.49
CA GLY A 33 -3.82 -9.38 -9.52
C GLY A 33 -4.95 -10.42 -9.36
N LEU A 34 -5.15 -10.92 -8.14
CA LEU A 34 -6.26 -11.83 -7.81
C LEU A 34 -7.64 -11.20 -8.06
N ALA A 35 -7.83 -9.95 -7.66
CA ALA A 35 -9.08 -9.23 -7.92
C ALA A 35 -9.34 -9.10 -9.43
N ALA A 36 -8.32 -8.76 -10.23
CA ALA A 36 -8.46 -8.69 -11.68
C ALA A 36 -8.87 -10.04 -12.29
N ILE A 37 -8.24 -11.14 -11.85
CA ILE A 37 -8.62 -12.49 -12.27
C ILE A 37 -10.07 -12.80 -11.87
N GLY A 38 -10.47 -12.48 -10.64
CA GLY A 38 -11.82 -12.68 -10.15
C GLY A 38 -12.89 -11.96 -10.99
N VAL A 39 -12.60 -10.73 -11.42
CA VAL A 39 -13.46 -9.97 -12.34
C VAL A 39 -13.59 -10.68 -13.69
N VAL A 40 -12.47 -11.12 -14.28
CA VAL A 40 -12.48 -11.82 -15.58
C VAL A 40 -13.28 -13.12 -15.49
N VAL A 41 -13.06 -13.93 -14.46
CA VAL A 41 -13.81 -15.17 -14.23
C VAL A 41 -15.31 -14.88 -14.08
N THR A 42 -15.67 -13.83 -13.34
CA THR A 42 -17.06 -13.44 -13.16
C THR A 42 -17.71 -12.99 -14.46
N ILE A 43 -16.98 -12.30 -15.35
CA ILE A 43 -17.51 -11.89 -16.67
C ILE A 43 -17.75 -13.10 -17.57
N ILE A 44 -16.85 -14.08 -17.57
CA ILE A 44 -16.94 -15.25 -18.45
C ILE A 44 -17.98 -16.26 -17.95
N TYR A 45 -17.97 -16.56 -16.64
CA TYR A 45 -18.74 -17.66 -16.05
C TYR A 45 -19.89 -17.21 -15.14
N GLY A 46 -20.04 -15.92 -14.86
CA GLY A 46 -21.04 -15.41 -13.92
C GLY A 46 -22.49 -15.63 -14.33
N GLY A 47 -22.75 -15.93 -15.61
CA GLY A 47 -24.07 -16.32 -16.11
C GLY A 47 -24.40 -17.79 -15.88
N ASP A 48 -23.39 -18.65 -15.74
CA ASP A 48 -23.51 -20.12 -15.74
C ASP A 48 -23.33 -20.75 -14.36
N VAL A 49 -23.06 -19.94 -13.32
CA VAL A 49 -22.89 -20.41 -11.94
C VAL A 49 -24.12 -20.11 -11.08
N GLU A 50 -24.36 -20.94 -10.07
CA GLU A 50 -25.41 -20.73 -9.08
C GLU A 50 -25.27 -19.38 -8.36
N ALA A 51 -26.38 -18.84 -7.89
CA ALA A 51 -26.43 -17.51 -7.27
C ALA A 51 -25.46 -17.36 -6.09
N ASP A 52 -25.31 -18.41 -5.28
CA ASP A 52 -24.45 -18.42 -4.11
C ASP A 52 -22.97 -18.39 -4.49
N ILE A 53 -22.60 -19.14 -5.54
CA ILE A 53 -21.24 -19.14 -6.10
C ILE A 53 -20.95 -17.77 -6.72
N LYS A 54 -21.90 -17.18 -7.45
CA LYS A 54 -21.75 -15.84 -8.02
C LYS A 54 -21.52 -14.78 -6.94
N ALA A 55 -22.29 -14.85 -5.85
CA ALA A 55 -22.13 -13.96 -4.71
C ALA A 55 -20.75 -14.15 -4.05
N ALA A 56 -20.30 -15.40 -3.88
CA ALA A 56 -18.99 -15.71 -3.32
C ALA A 56 -17.83 -15.20 -4.19
N LEU A 57 -17.94 -15.33 -5.52
CA LEU A 57 -16.96 -14.77 -6.48
C LEU A 57 -16.89 -13.25 -6.38
N GLY A 58 -18.04 -12.57 -6.32
CA GLY A 58 -18.10 -11.13 -6.14
C GLY A 58 -17.51 -10.67 -4.80
N ALA A 59 -17.87 -11.33 -3.71
CA ALA A 59 -17.38 -11.02 -2.37
C ALA A 59 -15.85 -11.22 -2.26
N THR A 60 -15.33 -12.33 -2.78
CA THR A 60 -13.89 -12.63 -2.78
C THR A 60 -13.12 -11.59 -3.58
N THR A 61 -13.62 -11.24 -4.77
CA THR A 61 -13.01 -10.23 -5.64
C THR A 61 -12.96 -8.86 -4.96
N PHE A 62 -14.07 -8.45 -4.33
CA PHE A 62 -14.15 -7.21 -3.57
C PHE A 62 -13.19 -7.21 -2.37
N PHE A 63 -13.12 -8.31 -1.63
CA PHE A 63 -12.20 -8.46 -0.50
C PHE A 63 -10.74 -8.33 -0.93
N CYS A 64 -10.33 -9.02 -1.99
CA CYS A 64 -8.97 -8.90 -2.54
C CYS A 64 -8.68 -7.46 -2.96
N PHE A 65 -9.62 -6.77 -3.60
CA PHE A 65 -9.44 -5.36 -3.96
C PHE A 65 -9.27 -4.48 -2.72
N ALA A 66 -10.13 -4.62 -1.71
CA ALA A 66 -10.08 -3.85 -0.48
C ALA A 66 -8.75 -4.05 0.28
N VAL A 67 -8.30 -5.30 0.44
CA VAL A 67 -7.00 -5.62 1.04
C VAL A 67 -5.85 -5.01 0.22
N GLY A 68 -5.96 -5.06 -1.11
CA GLY A 68 -5.01 -4.43 -2.02
C GLY A 68 -4.87 -2.92 -1.76
N VAL A 69 -5.99 -2.21 -1.63
CA VAL A 69 -6.02 -0.77 -1.34
C VAL A 69 -5.39 -0.47 0.03
N VAL A 70 -5.77 -1.19 1.09
CA VAL A 70 -5.21 -0.98 2.43
C VAL A 70 -3.70 -1.24 2.46
N CYS A 71 -3.25 -2.35 1.86
CA CYS A 71 -1.82 -2.66 1.80
C CYS A 71 -1.03 -1.65 0.96
N GLN A 72 -1.62 -1.17 -0.14
CA GLN A 72 -0.98 -0.18 -1.00
C GLN A 72 -0.84 1.17 -0.30
N THR A 73 -1.87 1.60 0.44
CA THR A 73 -1.80 2.85 1.23
C THR A 73 -0.74 2.73 2.32
N MET A 74 -0.72 1.63 3.09
CA MET A 74 0.33 1.36 4.08
C MET A 74 1.74 1.39 3.47
N ALA A 75 1.93 0.78 2.29
CA ALA A 75 3.20 0.78 1.58
C ALA A 75 3.63 2.16 1.03
N GLY A 76 2.66 3.06 0.82
CA GLY A 76 2.87 4.43 0.35
C GLY A 76 3.19 5.43 1.46
N THR A 77 2.81 5.15 2.70
CA THR A 77 3.13 6.04 3.83
C THR A 77 4.63 6.05 4.12
N SER A 78 5.23 7.23 4.25
CA SER A 78 6.61 7.40 4.72
C SER A 78 6.58 7.64 6.22
N ILE A 79 6.70 6.58 7.04
CA ILE A 79 6.74 6.75 8.50
C ILE A 79 8.08 7.40 8.86
N PRO A 80 8.08 8.62 9.44
CA PRO A 80 9.31 9.28 9.86
C PRO A 80 10.03 8.45 10.93
N ASN A 81 11.35 8.49 10.92
CA ASN A 81 12.15 7.79 11.93
C ASN A 81 12.01 8.52 13.27
N LEU A 82 11.15 8.02 14.16
CA LEU A 82 10.94 8.58 15.50
C LEU A 82 12.07 8.28 16.47
N LYS A 83 13.17 7.64 16.02
CA LYS A 83 14.34 7.46 16.89
C LYS A 83 14.88 8.85 17.26
N PRO A 84 14.94 9.21 18.55
CA PRO A 84 15.58 10.46 18.96
C PRO A 84 17.01 10.48 18.41
N ALA A 85 17.45 11.63 17.91
CA ALA A 85 18.85 11.81 17.55
C ALA A 85 19.70 11.43 18.77
N PRO A 86 20.83 10.72 18.60
CA PRO A 86 21.72 10.47 19.71
C PRO A 86 22.11 11.82 20.31
N ASN A 87 21.80 12.00 21.60
CA ASN A 87 22.31 13.12 22.37
C ASN A 87 23.82 12.88 22.50
N ASN A 88 24.59 13.28 21.49
CA ASN A 88 26.00 13.56 21.69
C ASN A 88 26.03 14.80 22.57
N VAL A 89 25.96 14.56 23.88
CA VAL A 89 26.35 15.53 24.89
C VAL A 89 27.86 15.57 24.78
N ASP A 90 28.35 16.48 23.94
CA ASP A 90 29.74 16.88 23.94
C ASP A 90 30.00 17.52 25.31
N HIS A 91 30.62 16.75 26.21
CA HIS A 91 31.21 17.22 27.46
C HIS A 91 32.73 17.17 27.33
#